data_AF-A0A7R9YLX9-F1
#
_entry.id   AF-A0A7R9YLX9-F1
#
_cell.length_a   1.000
_cell.length_b   1.000
_cell.length_c   1.000
_cell.angle_alpha   90.00
_cell.angle_beta   90.00
_cell.angle_gamma   90.00
#
_symmetry.space_group_name_H-M   'P 1'
#
loop_
_entity.id
_entity.type
_entity.pdbx_description
1 polymer ?
#
loop_
_entity_poly.entity_id
_entity_poly.type
_entity_poly.pdbx_seq_one_letter_code
_entity_poly.pdbx_strand_id
1 'polypeptide(L)'
;MAAPRYAHLCKCHTTLKEASKALASCAEHKRLDGASSGSRLYMAEAHILNEQFDEATHEYNAIREVDESSKEAREGLQLIDKLKRRALQVDHYKILGVGRSATEREIKRAYHKAAVRYHPDKYVAKNDADAAAADAKFKEIARAYEVLGDEELRRKYDLGEDPDDQQRPGQPRGGGHFRPMHHGGQRVHVHFG
;
A
#
# COMPACT_ATOMS: atom_id res chain seq x y z
N MET A 1 15.05 -38.23 17.22
CA MET A 1 15.92 -37.85 16.08
C MET A 1 15.22 -37.00 15.01
N ALA A 2 13.90 -36.75 15.08
CA ALA A 2 13.18 -36.00 14.03
C ALA A 2 13.37 -34.46 14.09
N ALA A 3 13.48 -33.87 15.28
CA ALA A 3 13.49 -32.41 15.46
C ALA A 3 14.63 -31.69 14.68
N PRO A 4 15.90 -32.15 14.72
CA PRO A 4 16.98 -31.50 13.96
C PRO A 4 16.77 -31.55 12.45
N ARG A 5 16.18 -32.63 11.92
CA ARG A 5 15.89 -32.75 10.48
C ARG A 5 14.90 -31.68 10.02
N TYR A 6 13.82 -31.49 10.77
CA TYR A 6 12.81 -30.49 10.43
C TYR A 6 13.34 -29.06 10.60
N ALA A 7 14.24 -28.81 11.57
CA ALA A 7 14.92 -27.54 11.70
C ALA A 7 15.73 -27.19 10.43
N HIS A 8 16.54 -28.14 9.92
CA HIS A 8 17.28 -27.96 8.68
C HIS A 8 16.36 -27.76 7.46
N LEU A 9 15.30 -28.57 7.33
CA LEU A 9 14.35 -28.45 6.22
C LEU A 9 13.61 -27.11 6.24
N CYS A 10 13.18 -26.66 7.41
CA CYS A 10 12.55 -25.35 7.61
C CYS A 10 13.49 -24.24 7.12
N LYS A 11 14.73 -24.22 7.62
CA LYS A 11 15.76 -23.24 7.18
C LYS A 11 16.05 -23.30 5.68
N CYS A 12 16.12 -24.51 5.10
CA CYS A 12 16.35 -24.67 3.66
C CYS A 12 15.20 -24.09 2.84
N HIS A 13 13.96 -24.46 3.16
CA HIS A 13 12.79 -23.98 2.41
C HIS A 13 12.57 -22.47 2.54
N THR A 14 12.82 -21.87 3.71
CA THR A 14 12.75 -20.40 3.87
C THR A 14 13.85 -19.71 3.05
N THR A 15 15.08 -20.22 3.07
CA THR A 15 16.20 -19.70 2.27
C THR A 15 15.93 -19.82 0.76
N LEU A 16 15.31 -20.91 0.33
CA LEU A 16 14.92 -21.15 -1.07
C LEU A 16 13.63 -20.40 -1.47
N LYS A 17 13.00 -19.69 -0.53
CA LYS A 17 11.73 -18.96 -0.73
C LYS A 17 10.58 -19.83 -1.23
N GLU A 18 10.58 -21.11 -0.84
CA GLU A 18 9.51 -22.05 -1.17
C GLU A 18 8.39 -21.99 -0.11
N ALA A 19 7.54 -20.96 -0.18
CA ALA A 19 6.58 -20.60 0.87
C ALA A 19 5.75 -21.80 1.41
N SER A 20 5.09 -22.56 0.53
CA SER A 20 4.23 -23.66 0.95
C SER A 20 5.00 -24.80 1.65
N LYS A 21 6.20 -25.12 1.17
CA LYS A 21 7.04 -26.16 1.78
C LYS A 21 7.67 -25.68 3.08
N ALA A 22 8.01 -24.39 3.17
CA ALA A 22 8.52 -23.77 4.38
C ALA A 22 7.49 -23.84 5.51
N LEU A 23 6.23 -23.49 5.25
CA LEU A 23 5.16 -23.60 6.24
C LEU A 23 5.04 -25.02 6.79
N ALA A 24 5.04 -26.04 5.91
CA ALA A 24 4.92 -27.43 6.33
C ALA A 24 6.12 -27.90 7.19
N SER A 25 7.35 -27.62 6.75
CA SER A 25 8.54 -28.05 7.51
C SER A 25 8.74 -27.28 8.80
N CYS A 26 8.44 -25.97 8.81
CA CYS A 26 8.53 -25.13 10.00
C CYS A 26 7.44 -25.44 11.04
N ALA A 27 6.23 -25.78 10.61
CA ALA A 27 5.17 -26.23 11.52
C ALA A 27 5.56 -27.52 12.26
N GLU A 28 6.11 -28.52 11.55
CA GLU A 28 6.61 -29.74 12.18
C GLU A 28 7.80 -29.49 13.10
N HIS A 29 8.72 -28.59 12.70
CA HIS A 29 9.83 -28.18 13.55
C HIS A 29 9.34 -27.58 14.87
N LYS A 30 8.42 -26.60 14.79
CA LYS A 30 7.82 -25.93 15.94
C LYS A 30 7.06 -26.89 16.86
N ARG A 31 6.35 -27.87 16.29
CA ARG A 31 5.65 -28.89 17.06
C ARG A 31 6.62 -29.78 17.85
N LEU A 32 7.75 -30.16 17.24
CA LEU A 32 8.71 -31.09 17.83
C LEU A 32 9.65 -30.44 18.86
N ASP A 33 9.88 -29.14 18.77
CA ASP A 33 10.78 -28.41 19.69
C ASP A 33 10.05 -27.70 20.83
N GLY A 34 8.72 -27.84 20.92
CA GLY A 34 7.90 -27.22 21.97
C GLY A 34 7.65 -25.73 21.74
N ALA A 35 7.72 -25.26 20.49
CA ALA A 35 7.54 -23.86 20.10
C ALA A 35 8.55 -22.90 20.76
N SER A 36 9.83 -23.28 20.70
CA SER A 36 10.94 -22.43 21.12
C SER A 36 10.98 -21.11 20.34
N SER A 37 11.67 -20.08 20.86
CA SER A 37 11.84 -18.81 20.14
C SER A 37 12.48 -19.02 18.76
N GLY A 38 13.41 -19.97 18.63
CA GLY A 38 14.08 -20.29 17.36
C GLY A 38 13.14 -20.88 16.30
N SER A 39 12.24 -21.81 16.67
CA SER A 39 11.26 -22.34 15.71
C SER A 39 10.19 -21.33 15.35
N ARG A 40 9.79 -20.46 16.29
CA ARG A 40 8.88 -19.35 16.03
C ARG A 40 9.45 -18.34 15.04
N LEU A 41 10.74 -18.01 15.13
CA LEU A 41 11.40 -17.12 14.17
C LEU A 41 11.29 -17.66 12.75
N TYR A 42 11.67 -18.92 12.53
CA TYR A 42 11.56 -19.51 11.19
C TYR A 42 10.11 -19.67 10.72
N MET A 43 9.16 -19.94 11.63
CA MET A 43 7.75 -19.97 11.29
C MET A 43 7.24 -18.59 10.85
N ALA A 44 7.65 -17.52 11.55
CA ALA A 44 7.32 -16.15 11.18
C ALA A 44 7.85 -15.78 9.78
N GLU A 45 9.09 -16.16 9.48
CA GLU A 45 9.68 -15.99 8.13
C GLU A 45 8.87 -16.74 7.06
N ALA A 46 8.46 -17.98 7.34
CA ALA A 46 7.64 -18.77 6.42
C ALA A 46 6.27 -18.12 6.16
N HIS A 47 5.64 -17.56 7.20
CA HIS A 47 4.39 -16.81 7.05
C HIS A 47 4.58 -15.52 6.24
N ILE A 48 5.67 -14.78 6.45
CA ILE A 48 5.99 -13.59 5.63
C ILE A 48 6.14 -13.97 4.15
N LEU A 49 6.84 -15.07 3.84
CA LEU A 49 6.99 -15.55 2.45
C LEU A 49 5.66 -15.92 1.79
N ASN A 50 4.68 -16.33 2.59
CA ASN A 50 3.34 -16.67 2.12
C ASN A 50 2.33 -15.50 2.25
N GLU A 51 2.82 -14.28 2.49
CA GLU A 51 2.00 -13.06 2.67
C GLU A 51 0.97 -13.15 3.82
N GLN A 52 1.20 -14.06 4.77
CA GLN A 52 0.40 -14.27 5.98
C GLN A 52 0.93 -13.39 7.13
N PHE A 53 0.74 -12.09 6.98
CA PHE A 53 1.37 -11.11 7.86
C PHE A 53 0.80 -11.10 9.29
N ASP A 54 -0.45 -11.49 9.49
CA ASP A 54 -1.08 -11.55 10.81
C ASP A 54 -0.54 -12.72 11.65
N GLU A 55 -0.40 -13.89 11.02
CA GLU A 55 0.20 -15.07 11.61
C GLU A 55 1.67 -14.84 11.94
N ALA A 56 2.43 -14.18 11.04
CA ALA A 56 3.80 -13.78 11.32
C ALA A 56 3.90 -12.82 12.52
N THR A 57 2.95 -11.87 12.65
CA THR A 57 2.87 -10.93 13.78
C THR A 57 2.68 -11.68 15.09
N HIS A 58 1.77 -12.67 15.09
CA HIS A 58 1.49 -13.51 16.25
C HIS A 58 2.73 -14.29 16.71
N GLU A 59 3.51 -14.87 15.78
CA GLU A 59 4.75 -15.57 16.13
C GLU A 59 5.79 -14.66 16.77
N TYR A 60 5.99 -13.45 16.24
CA TYR A 60 6.94 -12.49 16.84
C TYR A 60 6.48 -11.97 18.20
N ASN A 61 5.19 -11.75 18.40
CA ASN A 61 4.66 -11.37 19.72
C ASN A 61 4.89 -12.48 20.74
N ALA A 62 4.68 -13.75 20.37
CA ALA A 62 4.98 -14.88 21.25
C ALA A 62 6.47 -15.01 21.61
N ILE A 63 7.39 -14.55 20.74
CA ILE A 63 8.81 -14.45 21.09
C ILE A 63 9.04 -13.34 22.11
N ARG A 64 8.39 -12.18 21.95
CA ARG A 64 8.50 -11.04 22.89
C ARG A 64 7.92 -11.31 24.27
N GLU A 65 6.93 -12.20 24.37
CA GLU A 65 6.40 -12.65 25.67
C GLU A 65 7.45 -13.41 26.49
N VAL A 66 8.38 -14.11 25.82
CA VAL A 66 9.47 -14.85 26.46
C VAL A 66 10.70 -13.96 26.66
N ASP A 67 11.04 -13.16 25.65
CA ASP A 67 12.14 -12.18 25.69
C ASP A 67 11.68 -10.86 25.07
N GLU A 68 11.26 -9.93 25.93
CA GLU A 68 10.82 -8.60 25.53
C GLU A 68 11.92 -7.82 24.79
N SER A 69 13.18 -8.10 25.09
CA SER A 69 14.36 -7.43 24.53
C SER A 69 14.86 -8.03 23.23
N SER A 70 14.21 -9.09 22.71
CA SER A 70 14.60 -9.74 21.46
C SER A 70 14.64 -8.76 20.30
N LYS A 71 15.84 -8.54 19.77
CA LYS A 71 16.09 -7.68 18.61
C LYS A 71 15.41 -8.25 17.37
N GLU A 72 15.50 -9.56 17.17
CA GLU A 72 14.93 -10.28 16.04
C GLU A 72 13.41 -10.09 15.97
N ALA A 73 12.72 -10.17 17.12
CA ALA A 73 11.28 -9.97 17.16
C ALA A 73 10.87 -8.52 16.89
N ARG A 74 11.63 -7.56 17.43
CA ARG A 74 11.40 -6.13 17.15
C ARG A 74 11.58 -5.80 15.66
N GLU A 75 12.69 -6.22 15.07
CA GLU A 75 12.98 -5.98 13.65
C GLU A 75 11.98 -6.71 12.74
N GLY A 76 11.59 -7.93 13.10
CA GLY A 76 10.55 -8.70 12.40
C GLY A 76 9.19 -8.00 12.38
N LEU A 77 8.72 -7.48 13.51
CA LEU A 77 7.47 -6.73 13.59
C LEU A 77 7.51 -5.43 12.77
N GLN A 78 8.64 -4.71 12.78
CA GLN A 78 8.82 -3.51 11.95
C GLN A 78 8.79 -3.85 10.45
N LEU A 79 9.42 -4.96 10.06
CA LEU A 79 9.38 -5.45 8.69
C LEU A 79 7.93 -5.80 8.28
N ILE A 80 7.20 -6.51 9.13
CA ILE A 80 5.80 -6.87 8.84
C ILE A 80 4.94 -5.63 8.68
N ASP A 81 5.04 -4.65 9.58
CA ASP A 81 4.27 -3.40 9.46
C ASP A 81 4.56 -2.71 8.11
N LYS A 82 5.84 -2.63 7.71
CA LYS A 82 6.24 -2.10 6.41
C LYS A 82 5.65 -2.90 5.24
N LEU A 83 5.65 -4.23 5.31
CA LEU A 83 5.11 -5.10 4.27
C LEU A 83 3.58 -5.01 4.18
N LYS A 84 2.88 -4.98 5.32
CA LYS A 84 1.43 -4.75 5.40
C LYS A 84 1.05 -3.41 4.78
N ARG A 85 1.75 -2.33 5.14
CA ARG A 85 1.55 -1.01 4.53
C ARG A 85 1.72 -1.07 3.02
N ARG A 86 2.81 -1.68 2.54
CA ARG A 86 3.06 -1.83 1.09
C ARG A 86 1.99 -2.66 0.37
N ALA A 87 1.48 -3.72 1.01
CA ALA A 87 0.42 -4.56 0.44
C ALA A 87 -0.94 -3.84 0.38
N LEU A 88 -1.21 -2.97 1.35
CA LEU A 88 -2.43 -2.15 1.42
C LEU A 88 -2.33 -0.86 0.58
N GLN A 89 -1.12 -0.41 0.24
CA GLN A 89 -0.91 0.83 -0.48
C GLN A 89 -1.51 0.74 -1.89
N VAL A 90 -2.40 1.68 -2.18
CA VAL A 90 -3.04 1.81 -3.49
C VAL A 90 -1.98 2.13 -4.55
N ASP A 91 -1.89 1.32 -5.60
CA ASP A 91 -0.90 1.53 -6.65
C ASP A 91 -1.28 2.70 -7.57
N HIS A 92 -0.85 3.92 -7.20
CA HIS A 92 -1.11 5.14 -7.96
C HIS A 92 -0.61 5.10 -9.41
N TYR A 93 0.47 4.36 -9.67
CA TYR A 93 0.99 4.21 -11.03
C TYR A 93 0.01 3.39 -11.89
N LYS A 94 -0.59 2.35 -11.31
CA LYS A 94 -1.65 1.57 -11.98
C LYS A 94 -2.90 2.40 -12.22
N ILE A 95 -3.30 3.26 -11.28
CA ILE A 95 -4.46 4.17 -11.45
C ILE A 95 -4.25 5.11 -12.64
N LEU A 96 -3.07 5.72 -12.75
CA LEU A 96 -2.73 6.59 -13.89
C LEU A 96 -2.41 5.81 -15.17
N GLY A 97 -2.22 4.49 -15.08
CA GLY A 97 -1.90 3.62 -16.21
C GLY A 97 -0.48 3.84 -16.74
N VAL A 98 0.47 4.16 -15.86
CA VAL A 98 1.89 4.39 -16.20
C VAL A 98 2.78 3.41 -15.45
N GLY A 99 4.02 3.22 -15.93
CA GLY A 99 5.02 2.42 -15.24
C GLY A 99 5.64 3.17 -14.05
N ARG A 100 6.25 2.45 -13.10
CA ARG A 100 6.98 3.07 -11.97
C ARG A 100 8.17 3.92 -12.41
N SER A 101 8.75 3.62 -13.57
CA SER A 101 9.82 4.40 -14.21
C SER A 101 9.32 5.61 -15.02
N ALA A 102 8.03 5.93 -14.97
CA ALA A 102 7.47 7.03 -15.73
C ALA A 102 8.10 8.36 -15.31
N THR A 103 8.39 9.20 -16.29
CA THR A 103 8.85 10.57 -16.08
C THR A 103 7.71 11.47 -15.59
N GLU A 104 8.03 12.58 -14.94
CA GLU A 104 7.03 13.58 -14.53
C GLU A 104 6.13 14.01 -15.70
N ARG A 105 6.73 14.18 -16.89
CA ARG A 105 5.99 14.54 -18.11
C ARG A 105 4.98 13.46 -18.51
N GLU A 106 5.31 12.19 -18.37
CA GLU A 106 4.42 11.07 -18.67
C GLU A 106 3.29 10.97 -17.65
N ILE A 107 3.59 11.16 -16.37
CA ILE A 107 2.60 11.20 -15.28
C ILE A 107 1.59 12.32 -15.53
N LYS A 108 2.07 13.53 -15.81
CA LYS A 108 1.22 14.68 -16.13
C LYS A 108 0.36 14.44 -17.37
N ARG A 109 0.94 13.89 -18.44
CA ARG A 109 0.19 13.55 -19.66
C ARG A 109 -0.88 12.49 -19.40
N ALA A 110 -0.58 11.46 -18.62
CA ALA A 110 -1.51 10.41 -18.25
C ALA A 110 -2.67 10.97 -17.41
N TYR A 111 -2.36 11.81 -16.41
CA TYR A 111 -3.36 12.53 -15.62
C TYR A 111 -4.30 13.34 -16.51
N HIS A 112 -3.79 14.21 -17.39
CA HIS A 112 -4.64 15.01 -18.28
C HIS A 112 -5.56 14.14 -19.15
N LYS A 113 -5.03 13.04 -19.71
CA LYS A 113 -5.82 12.11 -20.53
C LYS A 113 -6.92 11.43 -19.71
N ALA A 114 -6.60 11.01 -18.48
CA ALA A 114 -7.53 10.33 -17.59
C ALA A 114 -8.60 11.30 -17.05
N ALA A 115 -8.21 12.51 -16.66
CA ALA A 115 -9.10 13.57 -16.20
C ALA A 115 -10.14 13.94 -17.26
N VAL A 116 -9.74 14.11 -18.52
CA VAL A 116 -10.69 14.37 -19.62
C VAL A 116 -11.62 13.19 -19.85
N ARG A 117 -11.15 11.94 -19.67
CA ARG A 117 -11.97 10.73 -19.87
C ARG A 117 -13.03 10.56 -18.78
N TYR A 118 -12.71 10.89 -17.53
CA TYR A 118 -13.57 10.68 -16.37
C TYR A 118 -14.18 11.98 -15.82
N HIS A 119 -14.08 13.09 -16.55
CA HIS A 119 -14.67 14.36 -16.13
C HIS A 119 -16.19 14.21 -15.95
N PRO A 120 -16.77 14.66 -14.82
CA PRO A 120 -18.18 14.43 -14.49
C PRO A 120 -19.15 14.94 -15.57
N ASP A 121 -18.82 16.07 -16.21
CA ASP A 121 -19.59 16.67 -17.33
C ASP A 121 -19.92 15.68 -18.47
N LYS A 122 -19.05 14.69 -18.74
CA LYS A 122 -19.30 13.67 -19.78
C LYS A 122 -20.30 12.59 -19.37
N TYR A 123 -20.64 12.52 -18.08
CA TYR A 123 -21.48 11.48 -17.50
C TYR A 123 -22.77 12.03 -16.87
N VAL A 124 -22.91 13.36 -16.71
CA VAL A 124 -24.13 14.01 -16.20
C VAL A 124 -25.38 13.63 -17.01
N ALA A 125 -25.25 13.45 -18.33
CA ALA A 125 -26.37 13.12 -19.21
C ALA A 125 -26.67 11.61 -19.34
N LYS A 126 -25.97 10.74 -18.61
CA LYS A 126 -26.15 9.27 -18.71
C LYS A 126 -27.16 8.75 -17.69
N ASN A 127 -26.68 8.23 -16.57
CA ASN A 127 -27.46 7.73 -15.45
C ASN A 127 -26.65 7.93 -14.16
N ASP A 128 -27.31 7.89 -13.01
CA ASP A 128 -26.70 8.21 -11.71
C ASP A 128 -25.56 7.25 -11.33
N ALA A 129 -25.64 5.98 -11.73
CA ALA A 129 -24.62 4.97 -11.45
C ALA A 129 -23.32 5.23 -12.23
N ASP A 130 -23.43 5.56 -13.52
CA ASP A 130 -22.29 5.91 -14.37
C ASP A 130 -21.64 7.22 -13.94
N ALA A 131 -22.44 8.20 -13.51
CA ALA A 131 -21.96 9.46 -12.97
C ALA A 131 -21.19 9.26 -11.66
N ALA A 132 -21.72 8.45 -10.73
CA ALA A 132 -21.05 8.13 -9.48
C ALA A 132 -19.75 7.34 -9.69
N ALA A 133 -19.73 6.38 -10.62
CA ALA A 133 -18.54 5.61 -10.95
C ALA A 133 -17.44 6.48 -11.61
N ALA A 134 -17.83 7.44 -12.46
CA ALA A 134 -16.90 8.40 -13.05
C ALA A 134 -16.32 9.35 -12.00
N ASP A 135 -17.13 9.86 -11.08
CA ASP A 135 -16.69 10.72 -9.97
C ASP A 135 -15.72 9.99 -9.04
N ALA A 136 -16.01 8.74 -8.65
CA ALA A 136 -15.12 7.92 -7.84
C ALA A 136 -13.75 7.72 -8.52
N LYS A 137 -13.74 7.35 -9.81
CA LYS A 137 -12.50 7.22 -10.58
C LYS A 137 -11.76 8.54 -10.74
N PHE A 138 -12.47 9.64 -10.95
CA PHE A 138 -11.86 10.96 -11.06
C PHE A 138 -11.13 11.34 -9.77
N LYS A 139 -11.74 11.08 -8.60
CA LYS A 139 -11.11 11.27 -7.29
C LYS A 139 -9.86 10.41 -7.10
N GLU A 140 -9.91 9.14 -7.51
CA GLU A 140 -8.73 8.25 -7.49
C GLU A 140 -7.60 8.77 -8.37
N ILE A 141 -7.91 9.21 -9.59
CA ILE A 141 -6.94 9.77 -10.55
C ILE A 141 -6.32 11.07 -10.01
N ALA A 142 -7.13 11.95 -9.43
CA ALA A 142 -6.66 13.18 -8.81
C ALA A 142 -5.70 12.89 -7.66
N ARG A 143 -6.08 11.99 -6.74
CA ARG A 143 -5.23 11.55 -5.63
C ARG A 143 -3.91 10.93 -6.14
N ALA A 144 -3.97 10.10 -7.17
CA ALA A 144 -2.78 9.50 -7.74
C ALA A 144 -1.82 10.55 -8.34
N TYR A 145 -2.36 11.61 -8.96
CA TYR A 145 -1.54 12.70 -9.48
C TYR A 145 -0.99 13.62 -8.38
N GLU A 146 -1.74 13.86 -7.29
CA GLU A 146 -1.23 14.60 -6.13
C GLU A 146 0.01 13.93 -5.51
N VAL A 147 0.01 12.59 -5.44
CA VAL A 147 1.14 11.83 -4.90
C VAL A 147 2.29 11.71 -5.90
N LEU A 148 2.01 11.38 -7.16
CA LEU A 148 3.05 11.07 -8.15
C LEU A 148 3.56 12.29 -8.92
N GLY A 149 2.80 13.38 -8.94
CA GLY A 149 3.13 14.61 -9.66
C GLY A 149 4.13 15.49 -8.91
N ASP A 150 4.24 15.35 -7.59
CA ASP A 150 5.25 16.00 -6.76
C ASP A 150 6.44 15.05 -6.52
N GLU A 151 7.66 15.53 -6.76
CA GLU A 151 8.86 14.69 -6.65
C GLU A 151 9.12 14.21 -5.20
N GLU A 152 8.82 15.05 -4.21
CA GLU A 152 9.03 14.72 -2.80
C GLU A 152 8.01 13.68 -2.32
N LEU A 153 6.73 13.89 -2.64
CA LEU A 153 5.65 12.95 -2.32
C LEU A 153 5.82 11.62 -3.06
N ARG A 154 6.23 11.66 -4.33
CA ARG A 154 6.52 10.46 -5.11
C ARG A 154 7.67 9.67 -4.48
N ARG A 155 8.73 10.34 -4.06
CA ARG A 155 9.85 9.68 -3.37
C ARG A 155 9.41 9.03 -2.07
N LYS A 156 8.61 9.70 -1.25
CA LYS A 156 8.04 9.13 0.00
C LYS A 156 7.19 7.90 -0.31
N TYR A 157 6.30 8.02 -1.28
CA TYR A 157 5.46 6.93 -1.76
C TYR A 157 6.30 5.72 -2.23
N ASP A 158 7.35 5.95 -3.01
CA ASP A 158 8.24 4.89 -3.50
C ASP A 158 9.07 4.23 -2.38
N LEU A 159 9.32 4.94 -1.27
CA LEU A 159 9.95 4.41 -0.05
C LEU A 159 8.98 3.61 0.83
N GLY A 160 7.68 3.63 0.52
CA GLY A 160 6.62 3.03 1.33
C GLY A 160 6.20 3.89 2.53
N GLU A 161 6.56 5.17 2.53
CA GLU A 161 5.95 6.16 3.42
C GLU A 161 4.60 6.58 2.82
N ASP A 162 3.55 6.61 3.63
CA ASP A 162 2.25 7.10 3.17
C ASP A 162 2.30 8.65 3.15
N PRO A 163 2.13 9.29 1.97
CA PRO A 163 2.09 10.75 1.88
C PRO A 163 0.90 11.36 2.64
N ASP A 164 -0.10 10.57 3.04
CA ASP A 164 -1.28 10.96 3.83
C ASP A 164 -1.11 10.69 5.34
N ASP A 165 0.01 10.10 5.80
CA ASP A 165 0.23 9.81 7.22
C ASP A 165 0.41 11.13 8.02
N GLN A 166 -0.65 11.53 8.72
CA GLN A 166 -0.78 12.78 9.47
C GLN A 166 0.12 12.89 10.71
N GLN A 167 1.08 11.99 10.91
CA GLN A 167 1.99 11.98 12.06
C GLN A 167 3.19 12.95 11.95
N ARG A 168 3.18 13.90 11.00
CA ARG A 168 4.16 15.00 10.97
C ARG A 168 3.55 16.30 11.54
N PRO A 169 3.92 16.73 12.76
CA PRO A 169 3.57 18.06 13.24
C PRO A 169 4.45 19.08 12.51
N GLY A 170 3.85 19.96 11.70
CA GLY A 170 4.51 21.19 11.26
C GLY A 170 4.55 21.51 9.77
N GLN A 171 3.94 20.72 8.88
CA GLN A 171 3.77 21.17 7.49
C GLN A 171 2.39 21.85 7.34
N PRO A 172 2.31 23.17 7.11
CA PRO A 172 1.04 23.80 6.82
C PRO A 172 0.49 23.20 5.53
N ARG A 173 -0.74 22.66 5.62
CA ARG A 173 -1.55 22.26 4.48
C ARG A 173 -1.51 23.36 3.43
N GLY A 174 -0.93 23.06 2.27
CA GLY A 174 -1.35 23.67 1.02
C GLY A 174 -2.78 23.24 0.72
N GLY A 175 -3.74 23.78 1.48
CA GLY A 175 -5.16 23.67 1.23
C GLY A 175 -5.50 24.40 -0.06
N GLY A 176 -5.12 23.80 -1.18
CA GLY A 176 -5.57 24.17 -2.51
C GLY A 176 -7.03 23.82 -2.64
N HIS A 177 -7.88 24.75 -2.23
CA HIS A 177 -9.30 24.75 -2.53
C HIS A 177 -9.44 24.55 -4.04
N PHE A 178 -9.90 23.38 -4.48
CA PHE A 178 -10.54 23.24 -5.77
C PHE A 178 -11.75 24.18 -5.76
N ARG A 179 -11.57 25.41 -6.23
CA ARG A 179 -12.68 26.30 -6.57
C ARG A 179 -13.31 25.69 -7.83
N PRO A 180 -14.56 25.25 -7.80
CA PRO A 180 -15.27 24.95 -9.04
C PRO A 180 -15.32 26.26 -9.83
N MET A 181 -14.85 26.27 -11.07
CA MET A 181 -15.19 27.34 -12.01
C MET A 181 -16.70 27.27 -12.27
N HIS A 182 -17.47 28.02 -11.48
CA HIS A 182 -18.82 28.39 -11.84
C HIS A 182 -18.73 29.40 -13.01
N HIS A 183 -18.93 28.90 -14.23
CA HIS A 183 -19.33 29.72 -15.37
C HIS A 183 -20.77 30.19 -15.13
N GLY A 184 -20.92 31.25 -14.33
CA GLY A 184 -22.19 31.95 -14.15
C GLY A 184 -22.47 32.81 -15.37
N GLY A 185 -23.30 32.31 -16.28
CA GLY A 185 -23.84 33.07 -17.41
C GLY A 185 -24.69 34.24 -16.90
N GLN A 186 -24.15 35.45 -16.92
CA GLN A 186 -24.95 36.67 -16.85
C GLN A 186 -25.66 36.87 -18.20
N ARG A 187 -26.97 36.68 -18.20
CA ARG A 187 -27.86 37.17 -19.25
C ARG A 187 -27.83 38.70 -19.19
N VAL A 188 -27.20 39.32 -20.18
CA VAL A 188 -27.28 40.77 -20.40
C VAL A 188 -28.66 41.05 -20.99
N HIS A 189 -29.52 41.72 -20.22
CA HIS A 189 -30.82 42.19 -20.69
C HIS A 189 -30.59 43.53 -21.39
N VAL A 190 -30.71 43.56 -22.72
CA VAL A 190 -30.68 44.79 -23.52
C VAL A 190 -32.08 45.39 -23.55
N HIS A 191 -32.24 46.57 -22.95
CA HIS A 191 -33.43 47.40 -23.12
C HIS A 191 -33.12 48.45 -24.21
N PHE A 192 -33.85 48.39 -25.32
CA PHE A 192 -33.98 49.48 -26.28
C PHE A 192 -35.23 50.29 -25.90
N GLY A 193 -35.08 51.61 -25.81
CA GLY A 193 -36.15 52.57 -25.49
C GLY A 193 -35.55 53.89 -25.05
#